data_AF-A0A197SIV2-F1
#
_entry.id   AF-A0A197SIV2-F1
#
_cell.length_a   1.000
_cell.length_b   1.000
_cell.length_c   1.000
_cell.angle_alpha   90.00
_cell.angle_beta   90.00
_cell.angle_gamma   90.00
#
_symmetry.space_group_name_H-M   'P 1'
#
loop_
_entity.id
_entity.type
_entity.pdbx_description
1 polymer ?
#
loop_
_entity_poly.entity_id
_entity_poly.type
_entity_poly.pdbx_seq_one_letter_code
_entity_poly.pdbx_strand_id
1 'polypeptide(L)' 'MSAEAGKRFEGMAARYVNKALAGAAQLAQTFASLAVAARMERMDWRMRVLGCQLGGVETAMTLLRHKLPER' A
#
# COMPACT_ATOMS: atom_id res chain seq x y z
N MET A 1 28.59 13.47 42.58
CA MET A 1 28.29 13.58 41.13
C MET A 1 27.69 14.97 40.90
N SER A 2 28.33 15.84 40.12
CA SER A 2 27.88 17.25 39.99
C SER A 2 26.54 17.35 39.26
N ALA A 3 25.64 18.22 39.71
CA ALA A 3 24.32 18.45 39.10
C ALA A 3 24.39 18.79 37.60
N GLU A 4 25.51 19.36 37.18
CA GLU A 4 25.77 19.76 35.80
C GLU A 4 26.11 18.57 34.89
N ALA A 5 26.73 17.51 35.44
CA ALA A 5 26.94 16.26 34.73
C ALA A 5 25.61 15.50 34.52
N GLY A 6 24.70 15.56 35.50
CA GLY A 6 23.35 14.99 35.38
C GLY A 6 22.54 15.64 34.26
N LYS A 7 22.48 16.97 34.22
CA LYS A 7 21.78 17.73 33.16
C LYS A 7 22.33 17.45 31.76
N ARG A 8 23.64 17.28 31.62
CA ARG A 8 24.28 16.93 30.33
C ARG A 8 23.88 15.53 29.87
N PHE A 9 23.82 14.57 30.79
CA PHE A 9 23.40 13.21 30.48
C PHE A 9 21.92 13.15 30.07
N GLU A 10 21.04 13.83 30.80
CA GLU A 10 19.61 13.94 30.45
C GLU A 10 19.40 14.55 29.06
N GLY A 11 20.12 15.63 28.74
CA GLY A 11 20.06 16.24 27.41
C GLY A 11 20.57 15.31 26.30
N MET A 12 21.57 14.49 26.58
CA MET A 12 22.08 13.49 25.63
C MET A 12 21.06 12.35 25.43
N ALA A 13 20.49 11.83 26.52
CA ALA A 13 19.46 10.79 26.48
C ALA A 13 18.22 11.25 25.68
N ALA A 14 17.74 12.48 25.92
CA ALA A 14 16.63 13.05 25.17
C ALA A 14 16.91 13.13 23.66
N ARG A 15 18.14 13.48 23.25
CA ARG A 15 18.54 13.51 21.84
C ARG A 15 18.55 12.12 21.20
N TYR A 16 19.02 11.10 21.93
CA TYR A 16 18.97 9.71 21.45
C TYR A 16 17.53 9.23 21.25
N VAL A 17 16.65 9.49 22.23
CA VAL A 17 15.22 9.12 22.14
C VAL A 17 14.57 9.81 20.94
N ASN A 18 14.79 11.11 20.76
CA ASN A 18 14.23 11.84 19.62
C ASN A 18 14.73 11.30 18.27
N LYS A 19 16.01 10.93 18.17
CA LYS A 19 16.56 10.32 16.95
C LYS A 19 15.96 8.94 16.69
N ALA A 20 15.76 8.13 17.72
CA ALA A 20 15.11 6.83 17.60
C ALA A 20 13.64 6.95 17.15
N LEU A 21 12.90 7.90 17.73
CA LEU A 21 11.51 8.18 17.33
C LEU A 21 11.41 8.66 15.89
N ALA A 22 12.32 9.54 15.45
CA ALA A 22 12.37 9.99 14.07
C ALA A 22 12.64 8.83 13.09
N GLY A 23 13.58 7.93 13.43
CA GLY A 23 13.85 6.73 12.64
C GLY A 23 12.65 5.78 12.58
N ALA A 24 11.95 5.59 13.71
CA ALA A 24 10.74 4.78 13.76
C ALA A 24 9.60 5.37 12.94
N ALA A 25 9.39 6.69 12.98
CA ALA A 25 8.39 7.38 12.17
C ALA A 25 8.68 7.24 10.67
N GLN A 26 9.95 7.34 10.26
CA GLN A 26 10.34 7.15 8.87
C GLN A 26 10.06 5.71 8.40
N LEU A 27 10.38 4.70 9.21
CA LEU A 27 10.06 3.30 8.90
C LEU A 27 8.55 3.07 8.82
N ALA A 28 7.78 3.59 9.77
CA ALA A 28 6.32 3.49 9.74
C ALA A 28 5.73 4.11 8.46
N GLN A 29 6.26 5.25 8.03
CA GLN A 29 5.86 5.88 6.77
C GLN A 29 6.21 5.02 5.56
N THR A 30 7.40 4.41 5.53
CA THR A 30 7.79 3.47 4.46
C THR A 30 6.86 2.27 4.39
N PHE A 31 6.53 1.65 5.53
CA PHE A 31 5.59 0.54 5.57
C PHE A 31 4.17 0.94 5.16
N ALA A 32 3.71 2.13 5.54
CA ALA A 32 2.42 2.65 5.10
C ALA A 32 2.39 2.82 3.57
N SER A 33 3.43 3.39 2.97
CA SER A 33 3.57 3.51 1.52
C SER A 33 3.58 2.15 0.82
N LEU A 34 4.29 1.16 1.38
CA LEU A 34 4.31 -0.21 0.85
C LEU A 34 2.93 -0.88 0.93
N ALA A 35 2.21 -0.71 2.04
CA ALA A 35 0.87 -1.25 2.19
C ALA A 35 -0.13 -0.65 1.18
N VAL A 36 0.00 0.66 0.90
CA VAL A 36 -0.79 1.32 -0.15
C VAL A 36 -0.44 0.78 -1.53
N ALA A 37 0.85 0.63 -1.84
CA ALA A 37 1.30 0.07 -3.12
C ALA A 37 0.76 -1.35 -3.33
N ALA A 38 0.86 -2.22 -2.33
CA ALA A 38 0.33 -3.58 -2.39
C ALA A 38 -1.20 -3.61 -2.57
N ARG A 39 -1.93 -2.68 -1.94
CA ARG A 39 -3.38 -2.54 -2.14
C ARG A 39 -3.70 -2.11 -3.57
N MET A 40 -2.95 -1.18 -4.15
CA MET A 40 -3.13 -0.73 -5.53
C MET A 40 -2.84 -1.85 -6.53
N GLU A 41 -1.74 -2.59 -6.35
CA GLU A 41 -1.39 -3.74 -7.19
C GLU A 41 -2.49 -4.81 -7.16
N ARG A 42 -3.03 -5.11 -5.96
CA ARG A 42 -4.16 -6.04 -5.82
C ARG A 42 -5.41 -5.55 -6.56
N MET A 43 -5.68 -4.25 -6.55
CA MET A 43 -6.84 -3.68 -7.28
C MET A 43 -6.63 -3.74 -8.78
N ASP A 44 -5.43 -3.41 -9.27
CA ASP A 44 -5.08 -3.51 -10.68
C ASP A 44 -5.25 -4.95 -11.19
N TRP A 45 -4.75 -5.93 -10.44
CA TRP A 45 -4.96 -7.35 -10.74
C TRP A 45 -6.45 -7.70 -10.86
N ARG A 46 -7.28 -7.27 -9.89
CA ARG A 46 -8.73 -7.54 -9.93
C ARG A 46 -9.39 -6.91 -11.16
N MET A 47 -9.01 -5.69 -11.52
CA MET A 47 -9.55 -5.01 -12.70
C MET A 47 -9.19 -5.74 -13.99
N ARG A 48 -7.96 -6.24 -14.11
CA ARG A 48 -7.54 -7.06 -15.26
C ARG A 48 -8.37 -8.34 -15.37
N VAL A 49 -8.54 -9.07 -14.27
CA VAL A 49 -9.34 -10.30 -14.24
C VAL A 49 -10.79 -10.03 -14.63
N LEU A 50 -11.40 -8.99 -14.07
CA LEU A 50 -12.77 -8.58 -14.42
C LEU A 50 -12.88 -8.19 -15.89
N GLY A 51 -11.90 -7.46 -16.43
CA GLY A 51 -11.83 -7.13 -17.85
C GLY A 51 -11.79 -8.37 -18.75
N CYS A 52 -10.97 -9.36 -18.41
CA CYS A 52 -10.93 -10.63 -19.14
C CYS A 52 -12.27 -11.38 -19.09
N GLN A 53 -12.92 -11.41 -17.92
CA GLN A 53 -14.23 -12.05 -17.77
C GLN A 53 -15.30 -11.34 -18.60
N LEU A 54 -15.32 -10.00 -18.57
CA LEU A 54 -16.24 -9.20 -19.37
C LEU A 54 -16.03 -9.42 -20.88
N GLY A 55 -14.78 -9.44 -21.35
CA GLY A 55 -14.48 -9.75 -22.76
C GLY A 55 -14.91 -11.16 -23.17
N GLY A 56 -14.79 -12.14 -22.27
CA GLY A 56 -15.32 -13.50 -22.47
C GLY A 56 -16.84 -13.52 -22.62
N VAL A 57 -17.55 -12.80 -21.75
CA VAL A 57 -19.02 -12.68 -21.81
C VAL A 57 -19.48 -11.96 -23.09
N GLU A 58 -18.81 -10.87 -23.46
CA GLU A 58 -19.10 -10.13 -24.70
C GLU A 58 -18.93 -11.00 -25.94
N THR A 59 -17.84 -11.78 -25.98
CA THR A 59 -17.58 -12.72 -27.07
C THR A 59 -18.68 -13.78 -27.14
N ALA A 60 -19.05 -14.38 -26.00
CA ALA A 60 -20.13 -15.37 -25.94
C ALA A 60 -21.48 -14.80 -26.38
N MET A 61 -21.81 -13.57 -25.97
CA MET A 61 -23.03 -12.87 -26.40
C MET A 61 -23.03 -12.54 -27.87
N THR A 62 -21.89 -12.12 -28.42
CA THR A 62 -21.74 -11.88 -29.86
C THR A 62 -21.97 -13.16 -30.64
N LEU A 63 -21.36 -14.27 -30.24
CA LEU A 63 -21.57 -15.58 -30.86
C LEU A 63 -23.04 -16.04 -30.75
N LEU A 64 -23.67 -15.84 -29.59
CA LEU A 64 -25.07 -16.20 -29.40
C LEU A 64 -25.99 -15.40 -30.33
N ARG A 65 -25.77 -14.09 -30.47
CA ARG A 65 -26.52 -13.24 -31.41
C ARG A 65 -26.37 -13.71 -32.85
N HIS A 66 -25.14 -14.05 -33.28
CA HIS A 66 -24.90 -14.56 -34.63
C HIS A 66 -25.56 -15.92 -34.90
N LYS A 67 -25.74 -16.75 -33.86
CA LYS A 67 -26.37 -18.07 -33.98
C LYS A 67 -27.90 -18.03 -33.88
N LEU A 68 -28.46 -16.96 -33.32
CA LEU A 68 -29.90 -16.80 -33.23
C LEU A 68 -30.41 -16.16 -34.53
N PRO A 69 -31.38 -16.80 -35.23
CA PRO A 69 -32.00 -16.17 -36.39
C PRO A 69 -32.73 -14.90 -35.94
N GLU A 70 -32.55 -13.82 -36.70
CA GLU A 70 -33.39 -12.62 -36.56
C GLU A 70 -34.84 -13.06 -36.73
N ARG A 71 -35.63 -12.89 -35.66
CA ARG A 71 -37.07 -13.20 -35.64
C ARG A 71 -37.87 -11.98 -36.05
#